data_AF-A0A450ZEV3-F1
#
_entry.id   AF-A0A450ZEV3-F1
#
_cell.length_a   1.000
_cell.length_b   1.000
_cell.length_c   1.000
_cell.angle_alpha   90.00
_cell.angle_beta   90.00
_cell.angle_gamma   90.00
#
_symmetry.space_group_name_H-M   'P 1'
#
loop_
_entity.id
_entity.type
_entity.pdbx_description
1 polymer ?
#
loop_
_entity_poly.entity_id
_entity_poly.type
_entity_poly.pdbx_seq_one_letter_code
_entity_poly.pdbx_strand_id
1 'polypeptide(L)' 'MGIKNWREIESIKGTNIFEVKFPPEGFRAWALEKGAVEMEPEEWKLSQSQGT' A
#
# COMPACT_ATOMS: atom_id res chain seq x y z
N MET A 1 -8.09 15.40 -5.81
CA MET A 1 -7.18 15.58 -4.66
C MET A 1 -6.41 14.29 -4.49
N GLY A 2 -5.08 14.35 -4.49
CA GLY A 2 -4.21 13.19 -4.26
C GLY A 2 -3.74 13.11 -2.81
N ILE A 3 -3.07 12.01 -2.47
CA ILE A 3 -2.36 11.87 -1.19
C ILE A 3 -1.24 12.93 -1.17
N LYS A 4 -1.14 13.73 -0.11
CA LYS A 4 -0.08 14.73 0.05
C LYS A 4 1.08 14.14 0.88
N ASN A 5 2.30 14.59 0.61
CA ASN A 5 3.52 14.23 1.35
C ASN A 5 3.75 12.72 1.51
N TRP A 6 3.25 11.88 0.58
CA TRP A 6 3.40 10.43 0.67
C TRP A 6 4.87 9.98 0.68
N ARG A 7 5.77 10.77 0.10
CA ARG A 7 7.23 10.52 0.15
C ARG A 7 7.83 10.64 1.56
N GLU A 8 7.14 11.32 2.49
CA GLU A 8 7.58 11.50 3.88
C GLU A 8 7.02 10.41 4.81
N ILE A 9 6.17 9.51 4.31
CA ILE A 9 5.69 8.37 5.09
C ILE A 9 6.89 7.50 5.48
N GLU A 10 7.10 7.35 6.78
CA GLU A 10 8.22 6.61 7.35
C GLU A 10 8.20 5.13 6.98
N SER A 11 7.02 4.51 7.00
CA SER A 11 6.84 3.11 6.60
C SER A 11 5.44 2.87 6.03
N ILE A 12 5.39 2.16 4.90
CA ILE A 12 4.17 1.63 4.28
C ILE A 12 4.28 0.10 4.08
N LYS A 13 5.26 -0.52 4.74
CA LYS A 13 5.57 -1.95 4.59
C LYS A 13 4.35 -2.79 5.02
N GLY A 14 3.93 -3.71 4.16
CA GLY A 14 2.78 -4.58 4.36
C GLY A 14 1.42 -3.90 4.23
N THR A 15 1.36 -2.59 4.00
CA THR A 15 0.09 -1.87 3.80
C THR A 15 -0.49 -2.23 2.44
N ASN A 16 -1.77 -2.59 2.41
CA ASN A 16 -2.47 -2.87 1.15
C ASN A 16 -2.99 -1.57 0.52
N ILE A 17 -2.52 -1.28 -0.70
CA ILE A 17 -2.88 -0.08 -1.46
C ILE A 17 -3.92 -0.33 -2.56
N PHE A 18 -4.50 -1.54 -2.61
CA PHE A 18 -5.46 -1.97 -3.64
C PHE A 18 -6.63 -0.99 -3.84
N GLU A 19 -7.22 -0.49 -2.75
CA GLU A 19 -8.38 0.41 -2.82
C GLU A 19 -8.02 1.88 -3.11
N VAL A 20 -6.75 2.21 -3.34
CA VAL A 20 -6.35 3.58 -3.69
C VAL A 20 -6.74 3.86 -5.16
N LYS A 21 -7.91 4.48 -5.34
CA LYS A 21 -8.56 4.73 -6.64
C LYS A 21 -7.88 5.81 -7.51
N PHE A 22 -7.38 6.88 -6.88
CA PHE A 22 -6.78 8.03 -7.59
C PHE A 22 -5.45 8.45 -6.96
N PRO A 23 -4.42 7.58 -6.96
CA PRO A 23 -3.13 7.92 -6.41
C PRO A 23 -2.45 9.01 -7.27
N PRO A 24 -1.66 9.91 -6.68
CA PRO A 24 -0.76 10.76 -7.44
C PRO A 24 0.16 9.93 -8.34
N GLU A 25 0.59 10.51 -9.46
CA GLU A 25 1.61 9.88 -10.32
C GLU A 25 2.85 9.49 -9.50
N GLY A 26 3.32 8.26 -9.72
CA GLY A 26 4.47 7.69 -9.03
C GLY A 26 4.19 7.11 -7.63
N PHE A 27 3.03 7.36 -7.01
CA PHE A 27 2.72 6.83 -5.67
C PHE A 27 2.72 5.30 -5.64
N ARG A 28 2.07 4.63 -6.60
CA ARG A 28 1.99 3.16 -6.62
C ARG A 28 3.37 2.53 -6.74
N ALA A 29 4.18 2.99 -7.68
CA ALA A 29 5.55 2.50 -7.87
C ALA A 29 6.39 2.69 -6.60
N TRP A 30 6.36 3.87 -6.00
CA TRP A 30 7.05 4.14 -4.74
C TRP A 30 6.55 3.26 -3.60
N ALA A 31 5.24 3.09 -3.45
CA ALA A 31 4.65 2.32 -2.36
C ALA A 31 5.08 0.84 -2.43
N LEU A 32 5.04 0.25 -3.63
CA LEU A 32 5.51 -1.12 -3.88
C LEU A 32 7.01 -1.26 -3.60
N GLU A 33 7.84 -0.29 -4.01
CA GLU A 33 9.28 -0.27 -3.69
C GLU A 33 9.53 -0.21 -2.16
N LYS A 34 8.64 0.47 -1.41
CA LYS A 34 8.69 0.55 0.06
C LYS A 34 8.04 -0.64 0.77
N GLY A 35 7.61 -1.66 0.03
CA GLY A 35 7.07 -2.90 0.59
C GLY A 35 5.57 -2.87 0.89
N ALA A 36 4.83 -1.89 0.35
CA ALA A 36 3.38 -2.02 0.26
C ALA A 36 3.01 -3.25 -0.58
N VAL A 37 1.77 -3.71 -0.43
CA VAL A 37 1.21 -4.80 -1.22
C VAL A 37 0.00 -4.31 -1.99
N GLU A 38 -0.31 -4.97 -3.10
CA GLU A 38 -1.50 -4.70 -3.89
C GLU A 38 -2.17 -6.03 -4.23
N MET A 39 -3.20 -6.37 -3.46
CA MET A 39 -4.00 -7.60 -3.61
C MET A 39 -5.41 -7.39 -3.05
N GLU A 40 -6.35 -8.28 -3.32
CA GLU A 40 -7.72 -8.12 -2.83
C GLU A 40 -7.77 -8.01 -1.30
N PRO A 41 -8.65 -7.17 -0.72
CA PRO A 41 -8.71 -6.97 0.74
C PRO A 41 -8.95 -8.26 1.54
N GLU A 42 -9.67 -9.23 0.97
CA GLU A 42 -9.93 -10.53 1.59
C GLU A 42 -8.64 -11.38 1.64
N GLU A 43 -7.91 -11.45 0.53
CA GLU A 43 -6.62 -12.16 0.44
C GLU A 43 -5.58 -11.55 1.38
N TRP A 44 -5.53 -10.22 1.43
CA TRP A 44 -4.63 -9.51 2.34
C TRP A 44 -4.95 -9.78 3.81
N LYS A 45 -6.24 -9.75 4.19
CA LYS A 45 -6.66 -10.09 5.56
C LYS A 45 -6.23 -11.50 5.96
N LEU A 46 -6.40 -12.47 5.05
CA LEU A 46 -5.93 -13.85 5.27
C LEU A 46 -4.40 -13.93 5.38
N SER A 47 -3.67 -13.14 4.61
CA SER A 47 -2.20 -13.09 4.67
C SER A 47 -1.69 -12.58 6.02
N GLN A 48 -2.42 -11.69 6.68
CA GLN A 48 -2.06 -11.18 8.01
C GLN A 48 -2.32 -12.20 9.13
N SER A 49 -3.30 -13.09 8.98
CA SER A 49 -3.64 -14.08 10.02
C SER A 49 -2.75 -15.33 10.00
N GLN A 50 -1.95 -15.53 8.94
CA GLN A 50 -1.07 -16.69 8.77
C GLN A 50 0.40 -16.40 9.16
N GLY A 51 0.68 -15.22 9.74
CA GLY A 51 2.00 -14.85 10.26
C GLY A 51 2.08 -14.98 11.79
N THR A 52 2.44 -16.17 12.27
CA THR A 52 3.02 -16.42 13.62
C THR A 52 4.41 -17.00 13.47
#